data_AF-A0A960TDM6-F1
#
_entry.id   AF-A0A960TDM6-F1
#
_cell.length_a   1.000
_cell.length_b   1.000
_cell.length_c   1.000
_cell.angle_alpha   90.00
_cell.angle_beta   90.00
_cell.angle_gamma   90.00
#
_symmetry.space_group_name_H-M   'P 1'
#
loop_
_entity.id
_entity.type
_entity.pdbx_description
1 polymer ?
#
loop_
_entity_poly.entity_id
_entity_poly.type
_entity_poly.pdbx_seq_one_letter_code
_entity_poly.pdbx_strand_id
1 'polypeptide(L)'
;MNSALAVIHAAANILRYRSKVRGHGLRRGLTLWLAFTLLASPAVGEEVLVEVLLSSDSSIYEEGLAGFQSVVHGQTRVRYLEVLQAEQSDLSAYFNEIESSGAVVYVAFGRAATQLAAENLRSVNVVFSMLNSPKQLNLKQGNLCGVSMDIGPDRYFATLKEVQPSARHVYSFYSTDQGRAAATAGEYMDLQHGLLLESISVGPADSFENALERIKGRADAIYMVPDPLYDRENFQLLSDFSRKHGIVLMTGYPALVRLGATFGISPDYTNLGIATGEMVNRILSGQSNCSNELVQVPRQTAFTLNEEYAKSQGLEISQPIRERARLAGLMKLGVELFGEDKLNSAQKIFEAILKKDPENRGARSYRSLIVERLTGDETRRYMNRADSHMKSRQYLQARAEYARVLQLNPDFEPARKGLAEASRLQSEVETNQARALTNAGQPFAAIRSYISAVRIWPQNGRAHNELAQLRARESAKVPRYMQEGLNQYNRRNYQNAIQMFENVLLVNPGHKEATEYLRLSHQKYAAVQRLLNRKSN
;
A
#
# COMPACT_ATOMS: atom_id res chain seq x y z
N MET A 1 -1.88 -34.23 2.84
CA MET A 1 -1.30 -35.46 2.24
C MET A 1 -2.42 -36.30 1.64
N ASN A 2 -2.19 -36.79 0.43
CA ASN A 2 -3.00 -37.75 -0.35
C ASN A 2 -4.20 -37.23 -1.15
N SER A 3 -3.92 -36.31 -2.07
CA SER A 3 -4.70 -36.14 -3.30
C SER A 3 -3.78 -36.01 -4.53
N ALA A 4 -2.73 -36.85 -4.56
CA ALA A 4 -1.82 -37.03 -5.69
C ALA A 4 -1.82 -38.49 -6.22
N LEU A 5 -2.86 -39.28 -5.91
CA LEU A 5 -2.93 -40.72 -6.23
C LEU A 5 -4.10 -41.13 -7.14
N ALA A 6 -4.81 -40.17 -7.76
CA ALA A 6 -5.98 -40.45 -8.60
C ALA A 6 -5.72 -40.38 -10.12
N VAL A 7 -4.50 -40.09 -10.57
CA VAL A 7 -4.20 -39.88 -12.02
C VAL A 7 -3.39 -41.01 -12.66
N ILE A 8 -3.03 -42.08 -11.93
CA ILE A 8 -2.23 -43.21 -12.45
C ILE A 8 -3.01 -44.54 -12.44
N HIS A 9 -4.33 -44.52 -12.64
CA HIS A 9 -5.15 -45.75 -12.73
C HIS A 9 -6.18 -45.78 -13.88
N ALA A 10 -5.91 -45.08 -14.98
CA ALA A 10 -6.72 -45.14 -16.20
C ALA A 10 -5.92 -45.51 -17.47
N ALA A 11 -4.80 -46.22 -17.29
CA ALA A 11 -3.98 -46.73 -18.39
C ALA A 11 -3.51 -48.17 -18.10
N ALA A 12 -4.44 -49.05 -17.71
CA ALA A 12 -4.22 -50.49 -17.68
C ALA A 12 -5.56 -51.24 -17.58
N ASN A 13 -6.29 -51.35 -18.69
CA ASN A 13 -7.15 -52.51 -18.90
C ASN A 13 -7.27 -52.79 -20.40
N ILE A 14 -6.27 -53.54 -20.83
CA ILE A 14 -6.11 -54.14 -22.14
C ILE A 14 -7.06 -55.35 -22.26
N LEU A 15 -7.65 -55.52 -23.45
CA LEU A 15 -8.18 -56.77 -24.02
C LEU A 15 -9.24 -57.55 -23.22
N ARG A 16 -10.49 -57.53 -23.72
CA ARG A 16 -11.34 -58.73 -23.94
C ARG A 16 -12.72 -58.30 -24.46
N TYR A 17 -12.96 -58.41 -25.76
CA TYR A 17 -13.97 -59.33 -26.34
C TYR A 17 -14.00 -59.20 -27.87
N ARG A 18 -13.80 -60.33 -28.56
CA ARG A 18 -14.03 -60.51 -30.00
C ARG A 18 -15.53 -60.69 -30.25
N SER A 19 -16.06 -60.18 -31.37
CA SER A 19 -16.37 -61.03 -32.54
C SER A 19 -17.20 -60.33 -33.63
N LYS A 20 -16.73 -60.53 -34.89
CA LYS A 20 -17.46 -60.70 -36.17
C LYS A 20 -18.58 -59.71 -36.55
N VAL A 21 -18.42 -59.05 -37.70
CA VAL A 21 -19.03 -59.41 -39.00
C VAL A 21 -18.26 -58.73 -40.16
N ARG A 22 -18.10 -59.45 -41.28
CA ARG A 22 -17.41 -59.09 -42.54
C ARG A 22 -18.27 -58.17 -43.42
N GLY A 23 -17.63 -57.35 -44.27
CA GLY A 23 -18.24 -56.81 -45.50
C GLY A 23 -17.36 -55.79 -46.23
N HIS A 24 -17.10 -56.04 -47.52
CA HIS A 24 -16.25 -55.25 -48.44
C HIS A 24 -16.75 -53.83 -48.77
N GLY A 25 -15.83 -52.96 -49.20
CA GLY A 25 -16.16 -51.86 -50.12
C GLY A 25 -15.30 -50.60 -49.97
N LEU A 26 -14.31 -50.43 -50.86
CA LEU A 26 -13.62 -49.16 -51.12
C LEU A 26 -14.63 -48.04 -51.39
N ARG A 27 -14.53 -46.91 -50.67
CA ARG A 27 -14.83 -45.58 -51.22
C ARG A 27 -14.20 -44.46 -50.38
N ARG A 28 -13.61 -43.52 -51.11
CA ARG A 28 -12.90 -42.32 -50.65
C ARG A 28 -13.76 -41.50 -49.68
N GLY A 29 -13.17 -41.10 -48.56
CA GLY A 29 -13.75 -40.15 -47.61
C GLY A 29 -12.62 -39.43 -46.86
N LEU A 30 -12.46 -38.16 -47.15
CA LEU A 30 -11.59 -37.22 -46.46
C LEU A 30 -11.99 -37.16 -44.97
N THR A 31 -11.16 -37.67 -44.05
CA THR A 31 -11.33 -37.43 -42.61
C THR A 31 -10.31 -36.40 -42.14
N LEU A 32 -10.79 -35.18 -41.91
CA LEU A 32 -10.08 -34.15 -41.15
C LEU A 32 -9.68 -34.72 -39.79
N TRP A 33 -8.38 -34.73 -39.50
CA TRP A 33 -7.87 -34.84 -38.14
C TRP A 33 -8.12 -33.52 -37.42
N LEU A 34 -9.22 -33.44 -36.67
CA LEU A 34 -9.39 -32.42 -35.63
C LEU A 34 -8.44 -32.76 -34.49
N ALA A 35 -7.25 -32.15 -34.51
CA ALA A 35 -6.37 -32.11 -33.36
C ALA A 35 -7.08 -31.31 -32.26
N PHE A 36 -7.68 -32.01 -31.30
CA PHE A 36 -8.21 -31.43 -30.08
C PHE A 36 -7.00 -31.08 -29.21
N THR A 37 -6.43 -29.89 -29.43
CA THR A 37 -5.48 -29.29 -28.49
C THR A 37 -6.25 -29.02 -27.20
N LEU A 38 -6.09 -29.91 -26.22
CA LEU A 38 -6.37 -29.61 -24.83
C LEU A 38 -5.49 -28.41 -24.45
N LEU A 39 -6.04 -27.21 -24.59
CA LEU A 39 -5.56 -26.02 -23.91
C LEU A 39 -5.69 -26.33 -22.42
N ALA A 40 -4.60 -26.82 -21.84
CA ALA A 40 -4.41 -26.83 -20.40
C ALA A 40 -4.68 -25.40 -19.94
N SER A 41 -5.76 -25.23 -19.16
CA SER A 41 -5.97 -23.98 -18.43
C SER A 41 -4.71 -23.77 -17.59
N PRO A 42 -4.17 -22.54 -17.50
CA PRO A 42 -2.99 -22.31 -16.67
C PRO A 42 -3.35 -22.77 -15.27
N ALA A 43 -2.55 -23.71 -14.74
CA ALA A 43 -2.60 -24.06 -13.35
C ALA A 43 -2.51 -22.74 -12.56
N VAL A 44 -3.35 -22.60 -11.54
CA VAL A 44 -3.22 -21.56 -10.52
C VAL A 44 -1.74 -21.51 -10.14
N GLY A 45 -1.08 -20.40 -10.44
CA GLY A 45 0.38 -20.28 -10.35
C GLY A 45 0.86 -20.72 -8.97
N GLU A 46 1.87 -21.58 -8.94
CA GLU A 46 2.58 -21.94 -7.72
C GLU A 46 2.99 -20.64 -7.00
N GLU A 47 2.52 -20.44 -5.77
CA GLU A 47 2.89 -19.26 -4.99
C GLU A 47 4.41 -19.28 -4.79
N VAL A 48 5.09 -18.24 -5.30
CA VAL A 48 6.54 -18.15 -5.20
C VAL A 48 6.92 -17.93 -3.74
N LEU A 49 7.73 -18.85 -3.18
CA LEU A 49 8.27 -18.75 -1.83
C LEU A 49 9.53 -17.88 -1.83
N VAL A 50 9.59 -16.90 -0.92
CA VAL A 50 10.74 -16.03 -0.71
C VAL A 50 11.35 -16.33 0.66
N GLU A 51 12.58 -16.85 0.64
CA GLU A 51 13.35 -17.11 1.85
C GLU A 51 13.91 -15.82 2.44
N VAL A 52 13.71 -15.62 3.74
CA VAL A 52 14.16 -14.41 4.45
C VAL A 52 14.87 -14.81 5.74
N LEU A 53 16.12 -14.37 5.90
CA LEU A 53 16.90 -14.55 7.13
C LEU A 53 17.26 -13.21 7.77
N LEU A 54 16.87 -13.05 9.03
CA LEU A 54 17.24 -11.91 9.86
C LEU A 54 18.46 -12.25 10.71
N SER A 55 19.41 -11.31 10.80
CA SER A 55 20.60 -11.47 11.64
C SER A 55 20.25 -11.55 13.13
N SER A 56 19.15 -10.92 13.57
CA SER A 56 18.61 -10.97 14.94
C SER A 56 17.15 -10.49 14.96
N ASP A 57 16.53 -10.46 16.14
CA ASP A 57 15.17 -9.95 16.41
C ASP A 57 15.12 -8.43 16.67
N SER A 58 16.15 -7.69 16.27
CA SER A 58 16.22 -6.23 16.46
C SER A 58 15.01 -5.53 15.84
N SER A 59 14.45 -4.55 16.58
CA SER A 59 13.25 -3.83 16.15
C SER A 59 13.39 -3.18 14.77
N ILE A 60 14.59 -2.73 14.39
CA ILE A 60 14.83 -2.15 13.07
C ILE A 60 14.65 -3.17 11.95
N TYR A 61 15.03 -4.44 12.17
CA TYR A 61 14.86 -5.52 11.20
C TYR A 61 13.40 -5.93 11.09
N GLU A 62 12.66 -5.95 12.19
CA GLU A 62 11.20 -6.17 12.17
C GLU A 62 10.47 -5.06 11.39
N GLU A 63 10.83 -3.79 11.61
CA GLU A 63 10.30 -2.67 10.84
C GLU A 63 10.59 -2.80 9.34
N GLY A 64 11.83 -3.18 8.99
CA GLY A 64 12.22 -3.46 7.61
C GLY A 64 11.49 -4.67 7.02
N LEU A 65 11.31 -5.74 7.79
CA LEU A 65 10.58 -6.93 7.38
C LEU A 65 9.11 -6.61 7.09
N ALA A 66 8.46 -5.83 7.96
CA ALA A 66 7.08 -5.38 7.75
C ALA A 66 6.93 -4.55 6.47
N GLY A 67 7.85 -3.62 6.22
CA GLY A 67 7.90 -2.84 4.98
C GLY A 67 8.18 -3.69 3.74
N PHE A 68 9.00 -4.73 3.87
CA PHE A 68 9.27 -5.68 2.79
C PHE A 68 8.03 -6.53 2.46
N GLN A 69 7.38 -7.09 3.49
CA GLN A 69 6.19 -7.92 3.36
C GLN A 69 4.97 -7.16 2.84
N SER A 70 4.92 -5.83 3.01
CA SER A 70 3.79 -5.02 2.52
C SER A 70 3.75 -4.89 0.99
N VAL A 71 4.86 -5.18 0.29
CA VAL A 71 4.95 -5.01 -1.17
C VAL A 71 5.38 -6.27 -1.92
N VAL A 72 6.03 -7.25 -1.28
CA VAL A 72 6.58 -8.41 -1.99
C VAL A 72 5.49 -9.33 -2.57
N HIS A 73 5.67 -9.76 -3.82
CA HIS A 73 4.80 -10.69 -4.52
C HIS A 73 5.26 -12.12 -4.26
N GLY A 74 4.94 -12.66 -3.09
CA GLY A 74 5.29 -14.04 -2.74
C GLY A 74 5.02 -14.34 -1.27
N GLN A 75 4.87 -15.62 -0.95
CA GLN A 75 4.82 -16.04 0.45
C GLN A 75 6.23 -15.91 1.03
N THR A 76 6.36 -15.29 2.20
CA THR A 76 7.67 -15.13 2.85
C THR A 76 7.87 -16.21 3.91
N ARG A 77 9.02 -16.90 3.86
CA ARG A 77 9.46 -17.81 4.93
C ARG A 77 10.55 -17.12 5.72
N VAL A 78 10.17 -16.61 6.89
CA VAL A 78 11.07 -15.86 7.76
C VAL A 78 11.76 -16.79 8.76
N ARG A 79 13.06 -16.58 8.94
CA ARG A 79 13.90 -17.24 9.94
C ARG A 79 14.80 -16.20 10.62
N TYR A 80 15.16 -16.48 11.87
CA TYR A 80 16.15 -15.72 12.62
C TYR A 80 17.41 -16.56 12.75
N LEU A 81 18.57 -15.93 12.59
CA LEU A 81 19.86 -16.62 12.57
C LEU A 81 20.09 -17.43 13.86
N GLU A 82 19.79 -16.86 15.02
CA GLU A 82 19.95 -17.55 16.32
C GLU A 82 19.06 -18.80 16.42
N VAL A 83 17.81 -18.71 15.95
CA VAL A 83 16.89 -19.85 15.92
C VAL A 83 17.40 -20.92 14.96
N LEU A 84 17.85 -20.53 13.78
CA LEU A 84 18.39 -21.45 12.78
C LEU A 84 19.64 -22.19 13.28
N GLN A 85 20.53 -21.49 13.99
CA GLN A 85 21.73 -22.06 14.61
C GLN A 85 21.39 -23.01 15.78
N ALA A 86 20.32 -22.74 16.52
CA ALA A 86 19.84 -23.61 17.58
C ALA A 86 19.17 -24.88 17.03
N GLU A 87 18.44 -24.77 15.92
CA GLU A 87 17.79 -25.90 15.24
C GLU A 87 18.77 -26.77 14.45
N GLN A 88 19.82 -26.18 13.89
CA GLN A 88 20.76 -26.84 13.00
C GLN A 88 22.22 -26.53 13.38
N SER A 89 22.95 -27.55 13.82
CA SER A 89 24.37 -27.43 14.13
C SER A 89 25.26 -27.17 12.91
N ASP A 90 24.77 -27.55 11.71
CA ASP A 90 25.44 -27.30 10.43
C ASP A 90 24.49 -26.57 9.47
N LEU A 91 24.79 -25.29 9.22
CA LEU A 91 24.02 -24.43 8.34
C LEU A 91 24.23 -24.75 6.85
N SER A 92 25.27 -25.53 6.49
CA SER A 92 25.52 -25.88 5.09
C SER A 92 24.38 -26.70 4.49
N ALA A 93 23.75 -27.58 5.28
CA ALA A 93 22.57 -28.34 4.82
C ALA A 93 21.41 -27.41 4.43
N TYR A 94 21.11 -26.41 5.26
CA TYR A 94 20.08 -25.40 4.99
C TYR A 94 20.34 -24.63 3.69
N PHE A 95 21.56 -24.11 3.50
CA PHE A 95 21.87 -23.36 2.28
C PHE A 95 21.94 -24.25 1.02
N ASN A 96 22.37 -25.51 1.15
CA ASN A 96 22.35 -26.48 0.05
C ASN A 96 20.91 -26.81 -0.40
N GLU A 97 19.96 -26.89 0.53
CA GLU A 97 18.54 -27.05 0.19
C GLU A 97 18.05 -25.86 -0.63
N ILE A 98 18.35 -24.63 -0.20
CA ILE A 98 17.97 -23.42 -0.94
C ILE A 98 18.59 -23.38 -2.33
N GLU A 99 19.89 -23.65 -2.45
CA GLU A 99 20.62 -23.65 -3.72
C GLU A 99 20.06 -24.69 -4.71
N SER A 100 19.59 -25.85 -4.20
CA SER A 100 19.03 -26.93 -5.02
C SER A 100 17.51 -26.84 -5.24
N SER A 101 16.79 -26.01 -4.46
CA SER A 101 15.33 -25.87 -4.52
C SER A 101 14.80 -25.17 -5.78
N GLY A 102 15.67 -24.51 -6.56
CA GLY A 102 15.26 -23.63 -7.65
C GLY A 102 14.74 -22.26 -7.17
N ALA A 103 15.00 -21.88 -5.91
CA ALA A 103 14.69 -20.55 -5.39
C ALA A 103 15.34 -19.46 -6.26
N VAL A 104 14.52 -18.48 -6.67
CA VAL A 104 14.99 -17.38 -7.53
C VAL A 104 15.74 -16.32 -6.69
N VAL A 105 15.33 -16.14 -5.43
CA VAL A 105 15.79 -15.05 -4.57
C VAL A 105 15.86 -15.47 -3.10
N TYR A 106 16.88 -14.99 -2.40
CA TYR A 106 17.08 -15.10 -0.97
C TYR A 106 17.29 -13.71 -0.37
N VAL A 107 16.59 -13.39 0.71
CA VAL A 107 16.66 -12.06 1.34
C VAL A 107 17.37 -12.15 2.68
N ALA A 108 18.38 -11.30 2.87
CA ALA A 108 19.17 -11.27 4.10
C ALA A 108 19.10 -9.90 4.77
N PHE A 109 18.60 -9.85 6.01
CA PHE A 109 18.56 -8.63 6.81
C PHE A 109 19.77 -8.57 7.75
N GLY A 110 20.59 -7.54 7.56
CA GLY A 110 21.77 -7.29 8.39
C GLY A 110 23.02 -8.07 7.96
N ARG A 111 24.13 -7.77 8.64
CA ARG A 111 25.48 -8.19 8.25
C ARG A 111 25.68 -9.70 8.34
N ALA A 112 25.34 -10.34 9.46
CA ALA A 112 25.62 -11.75 9.68
C ALA A 112 24.85 -12.64 8.69
N ALA A 113 23.55 -12.37 8.50
CA ALA A 113 22.72 -13.08 7.51
C ALA A 113 23.25 -12.88 6.08
N THR A 114 23.68 -11.67 5.72
CA THR A 114 24.22 -11.37 4.39
C THR A 114 25.54 -12.10 4.13
N GLN A 115 26.43 -12.12 5.11
CA GLN A 115 27.72 -12.82 4.98
C GLN A 115 27.50 -14.32 4.80
N LEU A 116 26.67 -14.94 5.63
CA LEU A 116 26.35 -16.37 5.51
C LEU A 116 25.72 -16.71 4.16
N ALA A 117 24.76 -15.91 3.71
CA ALA A 117 24.13 -16.11 2.40
C ALA A 117 25.15 -16.00 1.27
N ALA A 118 26.00 -14.97 1.27
CA ALA A 118 27.04 -14.81 0.25
C ALA A 118 28.11 -15.91 0.34
N GLU A 119 28.43 -16.44 1.52
CA GLU A 119 29.40 -17.52 1.66
C GLU A 119 28.88 -18.86 1.13
N ASN A 120 27.57 -19.11 1.14
CA ASN A 120 27.01 -20.42 0.81
C ASN A 120 26.20 -20.47 -0.50
N LEU A 121 25.61 -19.36 -0.95
CA LEU A 121 24.80 -19.31 -2.17
C LEU A 121 25.63 -18.79 -3.35
N ARG A 122 25.48 -19.39 -4.54
CA ARG A 122 26.24 -19.04 -5.74
C ARG A 122 25.33 -18.73 -6.93
N SER A 123 24.27 -19.51 -7.12
CA SER A 123 23.30 -19.33 -8.21
C SER A 123 22.08 -18.50 -7.82
N VAL A 124 21.72 -18.49 -6.54
CA VAL A 124 20.53 -17.77 -6.05
C VAL A 124 20.82 -16.27 -5.95
N ASN A 125 19.88 -15.40 -6.37
CA ASN A 125 20.02 -13.95 -6.15
C ASN A 125 19.92 -13.65 -4.65
N VAL A 126 20.98 -13.14 -4.05
CA VAL A 126 21.00 -12.70 -2.65
C VAL A 126 20.71 -11.20 -2.61
N VAL A 127 19.56 -10.84 -2.04
CA VAL A 127 19.15 -9.45 -1.84
C VAL A 127 19.36 -9.09 -0.37
N PHE A 128 20.40 -8.31 -0.08
CA PHE A 128 20.61 -7.82 1.27
C PHE A 128 19.72 -6.60 1.57
N SER A 129 19.36 -6.46 2.84
CA SER A 129 18.70 -5.28 3.36
C SER A 129 19.35 -4.85 4.67
N MET A 130 19.26 -3.56 4.96
CA MET A 130 19.64 -2.98 6.24
C MET A 130 21.12 -3.22 6.60
N LEU A 131 22.01 -3.02 5.62
CA LEU A 131 23.45 -3.19 5.77
C LEU A 131 24.18 -1.85 5.71
N ASN A 132 25.10 -1.58 6.63
CA ASN A 132 26.01 -0.44 6.55
C ASN A 132 27.23 -0.78 5.70
N SER A 133 27.66 0.16 4.87
CA SER A 133 28.91 0.10 4.10
C SER A 133 29.13 -1.24 3.39
N PRO A 134 28.19 -1.71 2.54
CA PRO A 134 28.24 -3.05 1.94
C PRO A 134 29.53 -3.34 1.16
N LYS A 135 30.16 -2.30 0.59
CA LYS A 135 31.47 -2.41 -0.09
C LYS A 135 32.57 -3.01 0.80
N GLN A 136 32.51 -2.78 2.12
CA GLN A 136 33.50 -3.30 3.07
C GLN A 136 33.41 -4.82 3.28
N LEU A 137 32.28 -5.44 2.91
CA LEU A 137 32.17 -6.90 3.00
C LEU A 137 32.98 -7.62 1.92
N ASN A 138 33.61 -6.91 0.97
CA ASN A 138 34.37 -7.46 -0.14
C ASN A 138 33.59 -8.52 -0.96
N LEU A 139 32.26 -8.41 -0.97
CA LEU A 139 31.38 -9.35 -1.65
C LEU A 139 31.39 -9.03 -3.15
N LYS A 140 32.30 -9.67 -3.89
CA LYS A 140 32.46 -9.51 -5.34
C LYS A 140 31.56 -10.44 -6.17
N GLN A 141 30.53 -11.02 -5.56
CA GLN A 141 29.69 -12.01 -6.22
C GLN A 141 28.61 -11.33 -7.06
N GLY A 142 28.48 -11.75 -8.32
CA GLY A 142 27.52 -11.16 -9.26
C GLY A 142 26.05 -11.44 -8.91
N ASN A 143 25.78 -12.35 -7.96
CA ASN A 143 24.46 -12.67 -7.46
C ASN A 143 24.07 -11.85 -6.22
N LEU A 144 24.86 -10.87 -5.79
CA LEU A 144 24.56 -10.05 -4.60
C LEU A 144 24.15 -8.62 -4.99
N CYS A 145 22.98 -8.19 -4.52
CA CYS A 145 22.48 -6.84 -4.64
C CYS A 145 21.68 -6.46 -3.38
N GLY A 146 21.23 -5.22 -3.22
CA GLY A 146 20.46 -4.87 -2.03
C GLY A 146 20.33 -3.39 -1.69
N VAL A 147 19.82 -3.16 -0.47
CA VAL A 147 19.53 -1.82 0.08
C VAL A 147 20.41 -1.55 1.30
N SER A 148 21.24 -0.51 1.21
CA SER A 148 22.11 -0.02 2.28
C SER A 148 21.36 0.90 3.25
N MET A 149 21.85 0.98 4.49
CA MET A 149 21.44 1.97 5.49
C MET A 149 22.28 3.26 5.45
N ASP A 150 23.31 3.31 4.60
CA ASP A 150 24.24 4.45 4.57
C ASP A 150 23.52 5.74 4.16
N ILE A 151 23.57 6.75 5.02
CA ILE A 151 23.07 8.10 4.73
C ILE A 151 24.27 8.98 4.38
N GLY A 152 24.22 9.59 3.20
CA GLY A 152 25.29 10.48 2.74
C GLY A 152 25.37 11.78 3.56
N PRO A 153 26.57 12.40 3.68
CA PRO A 153 26.76 13.70 4.34
C PRO A 153 25.86 14.81 3.79
N ASP A 154 25.57 14.79 2.49
CA ASP A 154 24.65 15.71 1.81
C ASP A 154 23.34 15.92 2.58
N ARG A 155 22.74 14.84 3.09
CA ARG A 155 21.48 14.92 3.82
C ARG A 155 21.62 15.65 5.15
N TYR A 156 22.74 15.49 5.84
CA TYR A 156 23.03 16.21 7.08
C TYR A 156 23.26 17.68 6.82
N PHE A 157 24.04 18.02 5.78
CA PHE A 157 24.36 19.40 5.43
C PHE A 157 23.14 20.18 4.94
N ALA A 158 22.31 19.56 4.09
CA ALA A 158 21.03 20.15 3.70
C ALA A 158 20.16 20.44 4.92
N THR A 159 20.05 19.48 5.85
CA THR A 159 19.25 19.64 7.08
C THR A 159 19.87 20.68 8.02
N LEU A 160 21.20 20.79 8.09
CA LEU A 160 21.89 21.84 8.84
C LEU A 160 21.52 23.22 8.28
N LYS A 161 21.47 23.40 6.96
CA LYS A 161 21.04 24.69 6.37
C LYS A 161 19.58 25.00 6.64
N GLU A 162 18.71 24.00 6.80
CA GLU A 162 17.31 24.19 7.21
C GLU A 162 17.19 24.58 8.71
N VAL A 163 18.05 24.01 9.56
CA VAL A 163 18.06 24.23 11.02
C VAL A 163 18.79 25.53 11.40
N GLN A 164 19.94 25.79 10.80
CA GLN A 164 20.78 26.96 11.00
C GLN A 164 21.27 27.49 9.64
N PRO A 165 20.46 28.33 8.96
CA PRO A 165 20.80 28.87 7.64
C PRO A 165 22.11 29.66 7.60
N SER A 166 22.54 30.22 8.73
CA SER A 166 23.79 30.99 8.85
C SER A 166 25.05 30.14 8.99
N ALA A 167 24.93 28.82 9.26
CA ALA A 167 26.08 27.95 9.49
C ALA A 167 27.03 27.93 8.27
N ARG A 168 28.33 27.98 8.55
CA ARG A 168 29.44 27.95 7.59
C ARG A 168 30.51 26.96 7.98
N HIS A 169 30.90 26.89 9.25
CA HIS A 169 32.03 26.07 9.70
C HIS A 169 31.54 24.80 10.39
N VAL A 170 31.84 23.65 9.80
CA VAL A 170 31.48 22.34 10.32
C VAL A 170 32.75 21.62 10.73
N TYR A 171 32.69 20.86 11.81
CA TYR A 171 33.80 20.01 12.26
C TYR A 171 33.38 18.55 12.33
N SER A 172 34.32 17.65 12.09
CA SER A 172 34.14 16.22 12.38
C SER A 172 35.37 15.68 13.11
N PHE A 173 35.18 14.63 13.91
CA PHE A 173 36.26 14.00 14.65
C PHE A 173 36.27 12.51 14.34
N TYR A 174 37.45 11.92 14.20
CA TYR A 174 37.60 10.49 13.93
C TYR A 174 38.83 9.92 14.61
N SER A 175 38.78 8.63 14.95
CA SER A 175 39.92 7.88 15.50
C SER A 175 40.32 6.69 14.63
N THR A 176 39.47 6.32 13.65
CA THR A 176 39.65 5.14 12.80
C THR A 176 39.75 5.50 11.32
N ASP A 177 40.27 4.56 10.51
CA ASP A 177 40.28 4.69 9.05
C ASP A 177 38.86 4.78 8.45
N GLN A 178 37.88 4.11 9.07
CA GLN A 178 36.48 4.18 8.67
C GLN A 178 35.88 5.56 8.97
N GLY A 179 36.11 6.08 10.18
CA GLY A 179 35.71 7.43 10.56
C GLY A 179 36.34 8.48 9.63
N ARG A 180 37.63 8.33 9.31
CA ARG A 180 38.32 9.18 8.32
C ARG A 180 37.63 9.15 6.97
N ALA A 181 37.32 7.96 6.44
CA ALA A 181 36.65 7.83 5.15
C ALA A 181 35.27 8.51 5.13
N ALA A 182 34.50 8.38 6.22
CA ALA A 182 33.20 9.04 6.36
C ALA A 182 33.32 10.56 6.49
N ALA A 183 34.35 11.06 7.20
CA ALA A 183 34.62 12.48 7.37
C ALA A 183 35.06 13.12 6.04
N THR A 184 36.01 12.47 5.34
CA THR A 184 36.46 12.90 4.00
C THR A 184 35.33 12.89 2.97
N ALA A 185 34.39 11.94 3.05
CA ALA A 185 33.19 11.98 2.20
C ALA A 185 32.35 13.24 2.44
N GLY A 186 32.34 13.77 3.67
CA GLY A 186 31.74 15.05 4.00
C GLY A 186 32.50 16.22 3.38
N GLU A 187 33.83 16.23 3.46
CA GLU A 187 34.68 17.28 2.87
C GLU A 187 34.51 17.39 1.35
N TYR A 188 34.13 16.31 0.66
CA TYR A 188 33.82 16.38 -0.77
C TYR A 188 32.47 17.04 -1.10
N MET A 189 31.59 17.21 -0.10
CA MET A 189 30.21 17.65 -0.28
C MET A 189 29.91 19.01 0.38
N ASP A 190 30.73 19.46 1.32
CA ASP A 190 30.51 20.65 2.14
C ASP A 190 30.28 21.93 1.32
N LEU A 191 31.11 22.19 0.31
CA LEU A 191 31.07 23.40 -0.51
C LEU A 191 29.77 23.49 -1.33
N GLN A 192 29.16 22.36 -1.68
CA GLN A 192 27.87 22.33 -2.39
C GLN A 192 26.74 22.92 -1.53
N HIS A 193 26.91 22.90 -0.21
CA HIS A 193 25.97 23.45 0.77
C HIS A 193 26.44 24.80 1.36
N GLY A 194 27.55 25.36 0.85
CA GLY A 194 28.15 26.59 1.38
C GLY A 194 28.75 26.41 2.77
N LEU A 195 29.25 25.21 3.07
CA LEU A 195 29.89 24.84 4.32
C LEU A 195 31.39 24.60 4.09
N LEU A 196 32.18 24.73 5.16
CA LEU A 196 33.59 24.40 5.24
C LEU A 196 33.73 23.37 6.36
N LEU A 197 33.92 22.11 5.98
CA LEU A 197 34.15 21.00 6.89
C LEU A 197 35.64 20.82 7.16
N GLU A 198 36.04 20.81 8.42
CA GLU A 198 37.39 20.44 8.86
C GLU A 198 37.32 19.17 9.71
N SER A 199 38.02 18.12 9.30
CA SER A 199 38.05 16.84 10.02
C SER A 199 39.32 16.69 10.87
N ILE A 200 39.16 16.43 12.17
CA ILE A 200 40.24 16.33 13.14
C ILE A 200 40.44 14.86 13.53
N SER A 201 41.67 14.36 13.32
CA SER A 201 42.09 13.05 13.81
C SER A 201 42.39 13.13 15.30
N VAL A 202 41.77 12.23 16.09
CA VAL A 202 41.99 12.09 17.53
C VAL A 202 42.71 10.77 17.75
N GLY A 203 44.04 10.85 17.86
CA GLY A 203 44.90 9.70 18.10
C GLY A 203 45.03 9.36 19.60
N PRO A 204 45.66 8.24 19.96
CA PRO A 204 45.77 7.79 21.35
C PRO A 204 46.49 8.76 22.31
N ALA A 205 47.31 9.66 21.77
CA ALA A 205 48.07 10.65 22.55
C ALA A 205 47.34 12.00 22.71
N ASP A 206 46.18 12.18 22.05
CA ASP A 206 45.41 13.42 22.08
C ASP A 206 44.07 13.17 22.80
N SER A 207 43.78 13.95 23.84
CA SER A 207 42.49 13.82 24.53
C SER A 207 41.39 14.47 23.70
N PHE A 208 40.17 13.95 23.81
CA PHE A 208 39.05 14.48 23.05
C PHE A 208 38.68 15.92 23.47
N GLU A 209 38.85 16.26 24.75
CA GLU A 209 38.72 17.62 25.29
C GLU A 209 39.65 18.61 24.58
N ASN A 210 40.91 18.24 24.39
CA ASN A 210 41.90 19.09 23.73
C ASN A 210 41.52 19.33 22.27
N ALA A 211 41.01 18.31 21.58
CA ALA A 211 40.49 18.43 20.22
C ALA A 211 39.28 19.38 20.15
N LEU A 212 38.37 19.35 21.13
CA LEU A 212 37.23 20.27 21.21
C LEU A 212 37.67 21.71 21.49
N GLU A 213 38.60 21.94 22.41
CA GLU A 213 39.07 23.30 22.72
C GLU A 213 39.72 23.99 21.51
N ARG A 214 40.32 23.24 20.57
CA ARG A 214 40.87 23.82 19.32
C ARG A 214 39.80 24.49 18.47
N ILE A 215 38.56 24.00 18.46
CA ILE A 215 37.49 24.49 17.57
C ILE A 215 36.59 25.55 18.22
N LYS A 216 36.88 25.89 19.48
CA LYS A 216 36.12 26.85 20.27
C LYS A 216 36.06 28.22 19.59
N GLY A 217 34.84 28.74 19.46
CA GLY A 217 34.57 30.01 18.78
C GLY A 217 34.72 29.96 17.25
N ARG A 218 35.01 28.79 16.67
CA ARG A 218 35.16 28.59 15.22
C ARG A 218 34.05 27.72 14.61
N ALA A 219 33.46 26.82 15.39
CA ALA A 219 32.48 25.86 14.89
C ALA A 219 31.04 26.39 14.98
N ASP A 220 30.28 26.21 13.89
CA ASP A 220 28.82 26.35 13.88
C ASP A 220 28.12 25.01 14.12
N ALA A 221 28.72 23.93 13.62
CA ALA A 221 28.17 22.58 13.75
C ALA A 221 29.26 21.51 13.86
N ILE A 222 28.88 20.36 14.42
CA ILE A 222 29.69 19.14 14.45
C ILE A 222 28.92 18.01 13.77
N TYR A 223 29.54 17.41 12.76
CA TYR A 223 29.07 16.22 12.07
C TYR A 223 29.71 14.98 12.69
N MET A 224 28.93 14.22 13.46
CA MET A 224 29.38 12.96 14.03
C MET A 224 29.42 11.87 12.96
N VAL A 225 30.61 11.38 12.67
CA VAL A 225 30.81 10.20 11.82
C VAL A 225 30.66 8.91 12.63
N PRO A 226 30.38 7.76 12.00
CA PRO A 226 30.43 6.47 12.68
C PRO A 226 31.87 6.16 13.12
N ASP A 227 32.17 6.38 14.40
CA ASP A 227 33.49 6.15 14.98
C ASP A 227 33.38 5.80 16.48
N PRO A 228 34.17 4.84 17.00
CA PRO A 228 34.18 4.47 18.42
C PRO A 228 34.56 5.61 19.37
N LEU A 229 35.19 6.67 18.86
CA LEU A 229 35.52 7.88 19.62
C LEU A 229 34.32 8.44 20.40
N TYR A 230 33.11 8.32 19.86
CA TYR A 230 31.89 8.85 20.46
C TYR A 230 31.24 7.89 21.47
N ASP A 231 32.04 7.32 22.36
CA ASP A 231 31.53 6.56 23.50
C ASP A 231 30.68 7.46 24.44
N ARG A 232 30.15 6.87 25.51
CA ARG A 232 29.25 7.59 26.44
C ARG A 232 29.92 8.82 27.06
N GLU A 233 31.18 8.73 27.44
CA GLU A 233 31.91 9.79 28.14
C GLU A 233 32.24 10.93 27.17
N ASN A 234 32.85 10.59 26.04
CA ASN A 234 33.19 11.56 24.99
C ASN A 234 31.95 12.21 24.39
N PHE A 235 30.85 11.47 24.20
CA PHE A 235 29.59 12.06 23.74
C PHE A 235 29.03 13.07 24.75
N GLN A 236 29.08 12.78 26.05
CA GLN A 236 28.60 13.71 27.07
C GLN A 236 29.43 15.00 27.07
N LEU A 237 30.76 14.87 27.01
CA LEU A 237 31.68 16.00 26.88
C LEU A 237 31.36 16.84 25.63
N LEU A 238 31.21 16.20 24.48
CA LEU A 238 30.85 16.84 23.21
C LEU A 238 29.51 17.56 23.30
N SER A 239 28.50 16.92 23.89
CA SER A 239 27.18 17.53 24.09
C SER A 239 27.27 18.77 24.98
N ASP A 240 27.95 18.70 26.11
CA ASP A 240 28.05 19.85 27.01
C ASP A 240 28.86 21.01 26.40
N PHE A 241 29.94 20.69 25.68
CA PHE A 241 30.69 21.67 24.90
C PHE A 241 29.81 22.32 23.82
N SER A 242 29.11 21.52 23.03
CA SER A 242 28.22 22.00 21.97
C SER A 242 27.07 22.84 22.51
N ARG A 243 26.49 22.47 23.66
CA ARG A 243 25.43 23.24 24.33
C ARG A 243 25.96 24.60 24.76
N LYS A 244 27.09 24.61 25.46
CA LYS A 244 27.74 25.82 26.01
C LYS A 244 28.13 26.83 24.93
N HIS A 245 28.51 26.34 23.75
CA HIS A 245 29.02 27.17 22.66
C HIS A 245 28.03 27.38 21.50
N GLY A 246 26.79 26.90 21.62
CA GLY A 246 25.77 27.09 20.58
C GLY A 246 26.04 26.32 19.28
N ILE A 247 26.73 25.18 19.35
CA ILE A 247 27.19 24.39 18.20
C ILE A 247 26.17 23.30 17.86
N VAL A 248 25.60 23.30 16.66
CA VAL A 248 24.67 22.24 16.22
C VAL A 248 25.36 20.87 16.19
N LEU A 249 24.87 19.91 16.97
CA LEU A 249 25.40 18.55 17.00
C LEU A 249 24.53 17.61 16.17
N MET A 250 25.09 17.09 15.08
CA MET A 250 24.41 16.24 14.10
C MET A 250 24.85 14.79 14.25
N THR A 251 23.91 13.85 14.31
CA THR A 251 24.22 12.43 14.53
C THR A 251 23.42 11.47 13.66
N GLY A 252 24.00 10.33 13.31
CA GLY A 252 23.28 9.21 12.70
C GLY A 252 22.46 8.35 13.67
N TYR A 253 22.55 8.64 14.97
CA TYR A 253 21.97 7.81 16.02
C TYR A 253 20.86 8.56 16.78
N PRO A 254 19.57 8.29 16.50
CA PRO A 254 18.45 8.97 17.16
C PRO A 254 18.45 8.86 18.68
N ALA A 255 19.04 7.82 19.25
CA ALA A 255 19.17 7.67 20.70
C ALA A 255 20.03 8.79 21.33
N LEU A 256 21.06 9.26 20.62
CA LEU A 256 21.95 10.33 21.09
C LEU A 256 21.26 11.70 21.07
N VAL A 257 20.21 11.88 20.26
CA VAL A 257 19.41 13.12 20.26
C VAL A 257 18.75 13.34 21.62
N ARG A 258 18.19 12.27 22.22
CA ARG A 258 17.63 12.33 23.58
C ARG A 258 18.70 12.57 24.65
N LEU A 259 19.95 12.18 24.38
CA LEU A 259 21.07 12.35 25.30
C LEU A 259 21.80 13.69 25.12
N GLY A 260 21.47 14.48 24.11
CA GLY A 260 22.00 15.83 23.94
C GLY A 260 22.67 16.14 22.59
N ALA A 261 22.29 15.46 21.51
CA ALA A 261 22.53 15.96 20.16
C ALA A 261 21.39 16.88 19.70
N THR A 262 21.68 17.88 18.86
CA THR A 262 20.67 18.83 18.37
C THR A 262 19.66 18.11 17.49
N PHE A 263 20.11 17.35 16.50
CA PHE A 263 19.25 16.52 15.68
C PHE A 263 19.95 15.25 15.22
N GLY A 264 19.14 14.27 14.84
CA GLY A 264 19.60 13.01 14.29
C GLY A 264 18.85 12.67 13.02
N ILE A 265 19.57 12.07 12.07
CA ILE A 265 19.01 11.56 10.83
C ILE A 265 19.29 10.07 10.79
N SER A 266 18.24 9.29 10.63
CA SER A 266 18.33 7.83 10.55
C SER A 266 17.60 7.33 9.31
N PRO A 267 17.89 6.11 8.84
CA PRO A 267 17.11 5.53 7.78
C PRO A 267 15.67 5.34 8.26
N ASP A 268 14.72 5.49 7.35
CA ASP A 268 13.37 5.00 7.58
C ASP A 268 13.35 3.50 7.26
N TYR A 269 13.40 2.68 8.30
CA TYR A 269 13.59 1.23 8.17
C TYR A 269 12.45 0.55 7.41
N THR A 270 11.21 1.01 7.60
CA THR A 270 10.05 0.52 6.84
C THR A 270 10.23 0.82 5.34
N ASN A 271 10.67 2.03 5.00
CA ASN A 271 10.94 2.40 3.61
C ASN A 271 12.13 1.64 3.00
N LEU A 272 13.13 1.24 3.79
CA LEU A 272 14.18 0.33 3.31
C LEU A 272 13.62 -1.05 3.00
N GLY A 273 12.73 -1.56 3.85
CA GLY A 273 11.95 -2.77 3.62
C GLY A 273 11.19 -2.72 2.30
N ILE A 274 10.42 -1.65 2.08
CA ILE A 274 9.66 -1.43 0.83
C ILE A 274 10.59 -1.43 -0.38
N ALA A 275 11.71 -0.70 -0.33
CA ALA A 275 12.68 -0.66 -1.42
C ALA A 275 13.30 -2.06 -1.70
N THR A 276 13.51 -2.84 -0.65
CA THR A 276 13.99 -4.23 -0.75
C THR A 276 12.94 -5.09 -1.45
N GLY A 277 11.67 -5.00 -1.05
CA GLY A 277 10.58 -5.78 -1.65
C GLY A 277 10.32 -5.40 -3.10
N GLU A 278 10.38 -4.11 -3.44
CA GLU A 278 10.32 -3.64 -4.83
C GLU A 278 11.45 -4.21 -5.69
N MET A 279 12.67 -4.33 -5.13
CA MET A 279 13.81 -4.98 -5.81
C MET A 279 13.57 -6.47 -6.00
N VAL A 280 13.12 -7.17 -4.95
CA VAL A 280 12.77 -8.59 -5.03
C VAL A 280 11.68 -8.82 -6.08
N ASN A 281 10.66 -7.99 -6.15
CA ASN A 281 9.59 -8.13 -7.14
C ASN A 281 10.09 -8.03 -8.58
N ARG A 282 11.03 -7.12 -8.88
CA ARG A 282 11.66 -7.03 -10.21
C ARG A 282 12.42 -8.30 -10.56
N ILE A 283 13.11 -8.89 -9.58
CA ILE A 283 13.85 -10.14 -9.74
C ILE A 283 12.88 -11.32 -9.96
N LEU A 284 11.85 -11.44 -9.13
CA LEU A 284 10.82 -12.48 -9.23
C LEU A 284 10.07 -12.44 -10.56
N SER A 285 9.78 -11.24 -11.08
CA SER A 285 9.12 -11.08 -12.38
C SER A 285 10.04 -11.27 -13.59
N GLY A 286 11.34 -11.54 -13.38
CA GLY A 286 12.34 -11.66 -14.43
C GLY A 286 12.69 -10.34 -15.14
N GLN A 287 12.29 -9.19 -14.57
CA GLN A 287 12.62 -7.86 -15.12
C GLN A 287 14.07 -7.46 -14.82
N SER A 288 14.68 -8.05 -13.79
CA SER A 288 16.03 -7.76 -13.33
C SER A 288 16.66 -8.97 -12.65
N ASN A 289 17.92 -8.84 -12.24
CA ASN A 289 18.67 -9.79 -11.40
C ASN A 289 19.74 -9.02 -10.61
N CYS A 290 20.40 -9.67 -9.65
CA CYS A 290 21.40 -8.97 -8.83
C CYS A 290 22.65 -8.51 -9.60
N SER A 291 22.96 -9.10 -10.76
CA SER A 291 24.06 -8.61 -11.59
C SER A 291 23.75 -7.27 -12.27
N ASN A 292 22.46 -6.91 -12.39
CA ASN A 292 21.98 -5.69 -13.02
C ASN A 292 21.49 -4.63 -12.01
N GLU A 293 21.12 -5.03 -10.80
CA GLU A 293 20.70 -4.10 -9.74
C GLU A 293 21.91 -3.41 -9.10
N LEU A 294 21.82 -2.08 -8.96
CA LEU A 294 22.77 -1.33 -8.15
C LEU A 294 22.38 -1.38 -6.67
N VAL A 295 23.38 -1.28 -5.79
CA VAL A 295 23.13 -1.06 -4.37
C VAL A 295 22.37 0.26 -4.19
N GLN A 296 21.20 0.18 -3.57
CA GLN A 296 20.38 1.36 -3.29
C GLN A 296 20.71 1.93 -1.92
N VAL A 297 20.59 3.25 -1.78
CA VAL A 297 20.71 3.99 -0.52
C VAL A 297 19.35 4.55 -0.09
N PRO A 298 19.15 4.90 1.19
CA PRO A 298 17.87 5.43 1.67
C PRO A 298 17.44 6.68 0.91
N ARG A 299 16.29 6.64 0.24
CA ARG A 299 15.68 7.84 -0.39
C ARG A 299 14.98 8.74 0.61
N GLN A 300 14.43 8.15 1.67
CA GLN A 300 13.72 8.80 2.76
C GLN A 300 14.44 8.52 4.07
N THR A 301 14.41 9.51 4.97
CA THR A 301 15.09 9.45 6.27
C THR A 301 14.14 9.91 7.36
N ALA A 302 14.25 9.30 8.53
CA ALA A 302 13.59 9.76 9.74
C ALA A 302 14.44 10.85 10.39
N PHE A 303 13.79 11.94 10.82
CA PHE A 303 14.42 13.10 11.44
C PHE A 303 13.99 13.21 12.90
N THR A 304 14.96 13.25 13.81
CA THR A 304 14.72 13.43 15.25
C THR A 304 15.34 14.74 15.68
N LEU A 305 14.62 15.55 16.46
CA LEU A 305 15.06 16.86 16.93
C LEU A 305 14.95 16.93 18.45
N ASN A 306 15.97 17.46 19.11
CA ASN A 306 15.90 17.85 20.51
C ASN A 306 15.59 19.35 20.59
N GLU A 307 14.30 19.70 20.63
CA GLU A 307 13.87 21.10 20.61
C GLU A 307 14.34 21.89 21.83
N GLU A 308 14.34 21.28 23.01
CA GLU A 308 14.81 21.93 24.24
C GLU A 308 16.31 22.22 24.17
N TYR A 309 17.08 21.23 23.71
CA TYR A 309 18.51 21.38 23.51
C TYR A 309 18.83 22.43 22.44
N ALA A 310 18.14 22.40 21.29
CA ALA A 310 18.32 23.41 20.25
C ALA A 310 18.01 24.83 20.74
N LYS A 311 16.94 25.00 21.53
CA LYS A 311 16.62 26.30 22.17
C LYS A 311 17.71 26.73 23.16
N SER A 312 18.26 25.80 23.94
CA SER A 312 19.37 26.10 24.87
C SER A 312 20.65 26.56 24.16
N GLN A 313 20.78 26.23 22.86
CA GLN A 313 21.85 26.71 21.98
C GLN A 313 21.53 28.05 21.30
N GLY A 314 20.37 28.65 21.58
CA GLY A 314 19.91 29.88 20.94
C GLY A 314 19.36 29.69 19.52
N LEU A 315 19.03 28.46 19.10
CA LEU A 315 18.52 28.19 17.76
C LEU A 315 17.00 28.44 17.68
N GLU A 316 16.59 29.19 16.66
CA GLU A 316 15.18 29.39 16.31
C GLU A 316 14.73 28.33 15.30
N ILE A 317 14.12 27.25 15.79
CA ILE A 317 13.63 26.18 14.91
C ILE A 317 12.40 26.67 14.12
N SER A 318 12.39 26.44 12.81
CA SER A 318 11.26 26.78 11.94
C SER A 318 10.09 25.80 12.09
N GLN A 319 8.87 26.22 11.73
CA GLN A 319 7.70 25.32 11.76
C GLN A 319 7.85 24.08 10.86
N PRO A 320 8.41 24.16 9.63
CA PRO A 320 8.63 22.99 8.79
C PRO A 320 9.54 21.93 9.45
N ILE A 321 10.61 22.36 10.14
CA ILE A 321 11.53 21.46 10.83
C ILE A 321 10.85 20.78 12.03
N ARG A 322 10.06 21.54 12.80
CA ARG A 322 9.23 20.97 13.88
C ARG A 322 8.24 19.93 13.35
N GLU A 323 7.54 20.25 12.27
CA GLU A 323 6.55 19.34 11.69
C GLU A 323 7.21 18.07 11.15
N ARG A 324 8.38 18.18 10.51
CA ARG A 324 9.17 17.03 10.05
C ARG A 324 9.56 16.12 11.22
N ALA A 325 10.03 16.68 12.33
CA ALA A 325 10.35 15.91 13.54
C ALA A 325 9.10 15.27 14.17
N ARG A 326 7.98 16.02 14.23
CA ARG A 326 6.71 15.53 14.75
C ARG A 326 6.16 14.35 13.95
N LEU A 327 6.21 14.42 12.62
CA LEU A 327 5.77 13.33 11.74
C LEU A 327 6.65 12.08 11.92
N ALA A 328 7.97 12.24 12.04
CA ALA A 328 8.87 11.11 12.34
C ALA A 328 8.59 10.49 13.73
N GLY A 329 8.31 11.33 14.74
CA GLY A 329 7.91 10.86 16.07
C GLY A 329 6.57 10.12 16.07
N LEU A 330 5.58 10.62 15.32
CA LEU A 330 4.32 9.90 15.11
C LEU A 330 4.53 8.58 14.39
N MET A 331 5.38 8.55 13.36
CA MET A 331 5.68 7.32 12.63
C MET A 331 6.23 6.26 13.59
N LYS A 332 7.21 6.63 14.42
CA LYS A 332 7.77 5.74 15.45
C LYS A 332 6.70 5.24 16.43
N LEU A 333 5.87 6.12 16.97
CA LEU A 333 4.78 5.74 17.88
C LEU A 333 3.76 4.79 17.20
N GLY A 334 3.41 5.05 15.94
CA GLY A 334 2.50 4.21 15.17
C GLY A 334 3.05 2.80 14.99
N VAL A 335 4.35 2.68 14.70
CA VAL A 335 5.08 1.41 14.59
C VAL A 335 5.10 0.67 15.93
N GLU A 336 5.44 1.35 17.04
CA GLU A 336 5.43 0.75 18.38
C GLU A 336 4.04 0.20 18.73
N LEU A 337 2.98 0.99 18.52
CA LEU A 337 1.60 0.56 18.76
C LEU A 337 1.19 -0.62 17.87
N PHE A 338 1.68 -0.66 16.62
CA PHE A 338 1.43 -1.79 15.72
C PHE A 338 2.12 -3.07 16.22
N GLY A 339 3.37 -2.97 16.68
CA GLY A 339 4.12 -4.08 17.27
C GLY A 339 3.49 -4.62 18.55
N GLU A 340 2.88 -3.75 19.36
CA GLU A 340 2.09 -4.11 20.55
C GLU A 340 0.67 -4.62 20.23
N ASP A 341 0.34 -4.85 18.96
CA ASP A 341 -0.98 -5.27 18.47
C ASP A 341 -2.13 -4.30 18.83
N LYS A 342 -1.81 -3.04 19.13
CA LYS A 342 -2.78 -1.95 19.37
C LYS A 342 -3.24 -1.33 18.04
N LEU A 343 -3.76 -2.17 17.15
CA LEU A 343 -4.03 -1.86 15.75
C LEU A 343 -4.93 -0.62 15.54
N ASN A 344 -6.00 -0.46 16.33
CA ASN A 344 -6.89 0.71 16.22
C ASN A 344 -6.19 2.03 16.58
N SER A 345 -5.28 2.01 17.56
CA SER A 345 -4.49 3.19 17.95
C SER A 345 -3.44 3.49 16.89
N ALA A 346 -2.73 2.46 16.42
CA ALA A 346 -1.76 2.57 15.33
C ALA A 346 -2.40 3.14 14.07
N GLN A 347 -3.60 2.67 13.70
CA GLN A 347 -4.35 3.15 12.54
C GLN A 347 -4.59 4.66 12.60
N LYS A 348 -5.06 5.18 13.74
CA LYS A 348 -5.30 6.62 13.92
C LYS A 348 -4.02 7.45 13.76
N ILE A 349 -2.88 6.92 14.24
CA ILE A 349 -1.58 7.57 14.09
C ILE A 349 -1.18 7.63 12.61
N PHE A 350 -1.25 6.51 11.89
CA PHE A 350 -0.91 6.48 10.46
C PHE A 350 -1.87 7.32 9.62
N GLU A 351 -3.16 7.36 9.93
CA GLU A 351 -4.13 8.25 9.28
C GLU A 351 -3.80 9.73 9.53
N ALA A 352 -3.36 10.09 10.75
CA ALA A 352 -2.93 11.44 11.06
C ALA A 352 -1.67 11.85 10.28
N ILE A 353 -0.73 10.92 10.08
CA ILE A 353 0.45 11.12 9.22
C ILE A 353 0.00 11.33 7.78
N LEU A 354 -0.82 10.43 7.23
CA LEU A 354 -1.29 10.48 5.84
C LEU A 354 -2.16 11.71 5.52
N LYS A 355 -2.81 12.29 6.53
CA LYS A 355 -3.51 13.57 6.38
C LYS A 355 -2.56 14.74 6.12
N LYS A 356 -1.32 14.67 6.62
CA LYS A 356 -0.29 15.71 6.48
C LYS A 356 0.68 15.43 5.35
N ASP A 357 1.06 14.17 5.19
CA ASP A 357 1.92 13.67 4.13
C ASP A 357 1.22 12.48 3.45
N PRO A 358 0.31 12.75 2.49
CA PRO A 358 -0.41 11.70 1.78
C PRO A 358 0.53 10.70 1.13
N GLU A 359 1.72 11.12 0.68
CA GLU A 359 2.72 10.29 -0.02
C GLU A 359 3.65 9.50 0.91
N ASN A 360 3.37 9.50 2.22
CA ASN A 360 4.14 8.74 3.19
C ASN A 360 3.99 7.22 2.97
N ARG A 361 4.96 6.62 2.27
CA ARG A 361 4.94 5.20 1.89
C ARG A 361 4.91 4.24 3.09
N GLY A 362 5.64 4.57 4.16
CA GLY A 362 5.64 3.79 5.39
C GLY A 362 4.26 3.77 6.06
N ALA A 363 3.65 4.94 6.27
CA ALA A 363 2.31 5.03 6.86
C ALA A 363 1.22 4.38 5.99
N ARG A 364 1.31 4.50 4.65
CA ARG A 364 0.41 3.77 3.72
C ARG A 364 0.54 2.26 3.90
N SER A 365 1.77 1.76 4.02
CA SER A 365 2.05 0.33 4.19
C SER A 365 1.49 -0.21 5.49
N TYR A 366 1.76 0.46 6.63
CA TYR A 366 1.19 0.02 7.90
C TYR A 366 -0.33 0.10 7.94
N ARG A 367 -0.93 1.16 7.37
CA ARG A 367 -2.38 1.23 7.24
C ARG A 367 -2.94 0.02 6.47
N SER A 368 -2.29 -0.38 5.38
CA SER A 368 -2.67 -1.57 4.61
C SER A 368 -2.57 -2.85 5.46
N LEU A 369 -1.46 -3.05 6.16
CA LEU A 369 -1.26 -4.20 7.05
C LEU A 369 -2.29 -4.25 8.18
N ILE A 370 -2.63 -3.11 8.78
CA ILE A 370 -3.64 -3.01 9.82
C ILE A 370 -5.02 -3.36 9.28
N VAL A 371 -5.41 -2.83 8.13
CA VAL A 371 -6.70 -3.13 7.51
C VAL A 371 -6.83 -4.63 7.21
N GLU A 372 -5.76 -5.27 6.70
CA GLU A 372 -5.74 -6.71 6.47
C GLU A 372 -5.87 -7.51 7.78
N ARG A 373 -5.13 -7.14 8.84
CA ARG A 373 -5.23 -7.81 10.15
C ARG A 373 -6.61 -7.65 10.80
N LEU A 374 -7.21 -6.47 10.69
CA LEU A 374 -8.51 -6.18 11.32
C LEU A 374 -9.69 -6.77 10.54
N THR A 375 -9.63 -6.73 9.20
CA THR A 375 -10.82 -6.95 8.35
C THR A 375 -10.61 -7.96 7.21
N GLY A 376 -9.43 -8.59 7.10
CA GLY A 376 -9.10 -9.48 5.98
C GLY A 376 -10.05 -10.68 5.84
N ASP A 377 -10.43 -11.32 6.95
CA ASP A 377 -11.39 -12.44 6.94
C ASP A 377 -12.80 -12.02 6.53
N GLU A 378 -13.24 -10.85 6.99
CA GLU A 378 -14.52 -10.27 6.56
C GLU A 378 -14.48 -9.91 5.08
N THR A 379 -13.41 -9.25 4.64
CA THR A 379 -13.17 -8.88 3.24
C THR A 379 -13.24 -10.12 2.34
N ARG A 380 -12.53 -11.20 2.68
CA ARG A 380 -12.60 -12.47 1.93
C ARG A 380 -14.00 -13.06 1.90
N ARG A 381 -14.73 -13.05 3.03
CA ARG A 381 -16.12 -13.56 3.09
C ARG A 381 -17.07 -12.74 2.21
N TYR A 382 -17.04 -11.42 2.29
CA TYR A 382 -17.86 -10.53 1.47
C TYR A 382 -17.51 -10.69 -0.02
N MET A 383 -16.22 -10.78 -0.37
CA MET A 383 -15.77 -11.02 -1.74
C MET A 383 -16.31 -12.34 -2.31
N ASN A 384 -16.19 -13.45 -1.57
CA ASN A 384 -16.68 -14.74 -2.02
C ASN A 384 -18.20 -14.74 -2.26
N ARG A 385 -18.98 -14.03 -1.43
CA ARG A 385 -20.42 -13.86 -1.65
C ARG A 385 -20.72 -12.97 -2.85
N ALA A 386 -19.98 -11.86 -3.01
CA ALA A 386 -20.12 -10.99 -4.17
C ALA A 386 -19.91 -11.77 -5.47
N ASP A 387 -18.85 -12.58 -5.54
CA ASP A 387 -18.52 -13.40 -6.70
C ASP A 387 -19.57 -14.50 -6.96
N SER A 388 -20.14 -15.09 -5.91
CA SER A 388 -21.25 -16.04 -6.03
C SER A 388 -22.52 -15.39 -6.60
N HIS A 389 -22.85 -14.18 -6.13
CA HIS A 389 -23.96 -13.40 -6.67
C HIS A 389 -23.71 -12.96 -8.12
N MET A 390 -22.47 -12.60 -8.47
CA MET A 390 -22.08 -12.29 -9.85
C MET A 390 -22.32 -13.48 -10.78
N LYS A 391 -21.84 -14.68 -10.39
CA LYS A 391 -22.06 -15.92 -11.16
C LYS A 391 -23.54 -16.24 -11.34
N SER A 392 -24.34 -15.96 -10.32
CA SER A 392 -25.80 -16.17 -10.33
C SER A 392 -26.59 -15.04 -11.00
N ARG A 393 -25.92 -14.04 -11.59
CA ARG A 393 -26.52 -12.82 -12.19
C ARG A 393 -27.39 -12.00 -11.22
N GLN A 394 -27.14 -12.14 -9.92
CA GLN A 394 -27.80 -11.41 -8.84
C GLN A 394 -27.04 -10.10 -8.57
N TYR A 395 -27.04 -9.20 -9.56
CA TYR A 395 -26.15 -8.04 -9.56
C TYR A 395 -26.45 -7.04 -8.43
N LEU A 396 -27.71 -6.87 -8.02
CA LEU A 396 -28.06 -6.03 -6.87
C LEU A 396 -27.37 -6.51 -5.59
N GLN A 397 -27.42 -7.81 -5.32
CA GLN A 397 -26.77 -8.44 -4.16
C GLN A 397 -25.25 -8.36 -4.29
N ALA A 398 -24.69 -8.64 -5.47
CA ALA A 398 -23.25 -8.53 -5.71
C ALA A 398 -22.73 -7.11 -5.43
N ARG A 399 -23.43 -6.07 -5.91
CA ARG A 399 -23.07 -4.66 -5.63
C ARG A 399 -23.09 -4.36 -4.14
N ALA A 400 -24.09 -4.85 -3.41
CA ALA A 400 -24.18 -4.65 -1.97
C ALA A 400 -23.00 -5.30 -1.23
N GLU A 401 -22.61 -6.52 -1.61
CA GLU A 401 -21.45 -7.21 -1.03
C GLU A 401 -20.13 -6.50 -1.37
N TYR A 402 -19.91 -6.07 -2.63
CA TYR A 402 -18.72 -5.27 -2.97
C TYR A 402 -18.69 -3.93 -2.23
N ALA A 403 -19.83 -3.27 -2.02
CA ALA A 403 -19.90 -2.04 -1.25
C ALA A 403 -19.50 -2.25 0.23
N ARG A 404 -19.83 -3.40 0.82
CA ARG A 404 -19.39 -3.77 2.18
C ARG A 404 -17.87 -3.96 2.24
N VAL A 405 -17.28 -4.58 1.23
CA VAL A 405 -15.80 -4.67 1.14
C VAL A 405 -15.17 -3.29 1.12
N LEU A 406 -15.70 -2.37 0.30
CA LEU A 406 -15.17 -1.01 0.21
C LEU A 406 -15.42 -0.14 1.45
N GLN A 407 -16.37 -0.52 2.31
CA GLN A 407 -16.54 0.12 3.62
C GLN A 407 -15.43 -0.31 4.61
N LEU A 408 -14.97 -1.56 4.50
CA LEU A 408 -13.87 -2.09 5.33
C LEU A 408 -12.50 -1.65 4.81
N ASN A 409 -12.31 -1.75 3.50
CA ASN A 409 -11.08 -1.39 2.80
C ASN A 409 -11.41 -0.56 1.55
N PRO A 410 -11.43 0.78 1.66
CA PRO A 410 -11.76 1.67 0.55
C PRO A 410 -10.84 1.55 -0.67
N ASP A 411 -9.60 1.09 -0.46
CA ASP A 411 -8.57 0.95 -1.49
C ASP A 411 -8.51 -0.48 -2.07
N PHE A 412 -9.46 -1.35 -1.74
CA PHE A 412 -9.51 -2.72 -2.26
C PHE A 412 -9.98 -2.77 -3.72
N GLU A 413 -9.00 -2.66 -4.63
CA GLU A 413 -9.22 -2.59 -6.08
C GLU A 413 -10.12 -3.70 -6.67
N PRO A 414 -10.00 -4.99 -6.27
CA PRO A 414 -10.89 -6.03 -6.81
C PRO A 414 -12.36 -5.75 -6.55
N ALA A 415 -12.73 -5.25 -5.36
CA ALA A 415 -14.12 -4.89 -5.05
C ALA A 415 -14.57 -3.64 -5.81
N ARG A 416 -13.68 -2.67 -6.04
CA ARG A 416 -13.99 -1.47 -6.84
C ARG A 416 -14.34 -1.83 -8.28
N LYS A 417 -13.52 -2.69 -8.90
CA LYS A 417 -13.76 -3.22 -10.25
C LYS A 417 -15.03 -4.07 -10.30
N GLY A 418 -15.20 -4.96 -9.31
CA GLY A 418 -16.40 -5.79 -9.18
C GLY A 418 -17.68 -4.97 -9.04
N LEU A 419 -17.68 -3.92 -8.21
CA LEU A 419 -18.80 -3.00 -8.03
C LEU A 419 -19.15 -2.26 -9.32
N ALA A 420 -18.14 -1.77 -10.05
CA ALA A 420 -18.34 -1.09 -11.33
C ALA A 420 -19.00 -2.03 -12.35
N GLU A 421 -18.48 -3.25 -12.49
CA GLU A 421 -19.01 -4.24 -13.41
C GLU A 421 -20.42 -4.71 -13.03
N ALA A 422 -20.66 -5.00 -11.75
CA ALA A 422 -21.99 -5.36 -11.26
C ALA A 422 -23.01 -4.21 -11.45
N SER A 423 -22.56 -2.95 -11.31
CA SER A 423 -23.39 -1.77 -11.58
C SER A 423 -23.75 -1.65 -13.06
N ARG A 424 -22.78 -1.86 -13.96
CA ARG A 424 -23.01 -1.89 -15.40
C ARG A 424 -24.05 -2.96 -15.77
N LEU A 425 -23.85 -4.19 -15.31
CA LEU A 425 -24.74 -5.33 -15.62
C LEU A 425 -26.15 -5.15 -15.03
N GLN A 426 -26.28 -4.68 -13.79
CA GLN A 426 -27.60 -4.38 -13.21
C GLN A 426 -28.33 -3.29 -14.02
N SER A 427 -27.60 -2.24 -14.44
CA SER A 427 -28.16 -1.18 -15.27
C SER A 427 -28.67 -1.71 -16.61
N GLU A 428 -27.97 -2.68 -17.23
CA GLU A 428 -28.42 -3.34 -18.45
C GLU A 428 -29.69 -4.18 -18.26
N VAL A 429 -29.80 -4.90 -17.13
CA VAL A 429 -31.02 -5.64 -16.76
C VAL A 429 -32.21 -4.69 -16.65
N GLU A 430 -32.06 -3.57 -15.92
CA GLU A 430 -33.10 -2.54 -15.79
C GLU A 430 -33.46 -1.92 -17.15
N THR A 431 -32.46 -1.66 -18.00
CA THR A 431 -32.70 -1.13 -19.35
C THR A 431 -33.56 -2.09 -20.19
N ASN A 432 -33.29 -3.40 -20.11
CA ASN A 432 -34.05 -4.41 -20.86
C ASN A 432 -35.47 -4.57 -20.30
N GLN A 433 -35.64 -4.52 -18.98
CA GLN A 433 -36.95 -4.49 -18.34
C GLN A 433 -37.76 -3.26 -18.75
N ALA A 434 -37.14 -2.08 -18.76
CA ALA A 434 -37.77 -0.84 -19.22
C ALA A 434 -38.23 -0.92 -20.68
N ARG A 435 -37.45 -1.57 -21.55
CA ARG A 435 -37.85 -1.82 -22.95
C ARG A 435 -39.05 -2.77 -23.04
N ALA A 436 -39.06 -3.86 -22.26
CA ALA A 436 -40.20 -4.77 -22.21
C ALA A 436 -41.48 -4.05 -21.75
N LEU A 437 -41.38 -3.20 -20.72
CA LEU A 437 -42.49 -2.37 -20.24
C LEU A 437 -42.96 -1.33 -21.29
N THR A 438 -42.01 -0.77 -22.05
CA THR A 438 -42.32 0.15 -23.16
C THR A 438 -43.15 -0.57 -24.23
N ASN A 439 -42.73 -1.77 -24.61
CA ASN A 439 -43.44 -2.59 -25.61
C ASN A 439 -44.80 -3.08 -25.11
N ALA A 440 -44.95 -3.27 -23.80
CA ALA A 440 -46.21 -3.63 -23.16
C ALA A 440 -47.17 -2.44 -22.97
N GLY A 441 -46.83 -1.24 -23.46
CA GLY A 441 -47.68 -0.05 -23.33
C GLY A 441 -47.74 0.51 -21.91
N GLN A 442 -46.73 0.27 -21.08
CA GLN A 442 -46.63 0.75 -19.69
C GLN A 442 -45.54 1.84 -19.57
N PRO A 443 -45.76 3.05 -20.12
CA PRO A 443 -44.71 4.06 -20.28
C PRO A 443 -44.16 4.58 -18.94
N PHE A 444 -45.00 4.75 -17.92
CA PHE A 444 -44.54 5.28 -16.62
C PHE A 444 -43.68 4.27 -15.87
N ALA A 445 -44.03 2.98 -15.91
CA ALA A 445 -43.21 1.92 -15.33
C ALA A 445 -41.88 1.79 -16.06
N ALA A 446 -41.90 1.87 -17.40
CA ALA A 446 -40.69 1.90 -18.22
C ALA A 446 -39.78 3.10 -17.89
N ILE A 447 -40.33 4.31 -17.78
CA ILE A 447 -39.57 5.51 -17.39
C ILE A 447 -38.90 5.32 -16.02
N ARG A 448 -39.61 4.78 -15.01
CA ARG A 448 -39.02 4.51 -13.68
C ARG A 448 -37.85 3.53 -13.76
N SER A 449 -37.98 2.46 -14.54
CA SER A 449 -36.91 1.47 -14.71
C SER A 449 -35.71 2.03 -15.49
N TYR A 450 -35.92 2.84 -16.53
CA TYR A 450 -34.81 3.57 -17.18
C TYR A 450 -34.11 4.55 -16.24
N ILE A 451 -34.85 5.28 -15.41
CA ILE A 451 -34.26 6.17 -14.39
C ILE A 451 -33.43 5.36 -13.39
N SER A 452 -33.92 4.18 -12.97
CA SER A 452 -33.17 3.25 -12.13
C SER A 452 -31.86 2.82 -12.80
N ALA A 453 -31.92 2.40 -14.08
CA ALA A 453 -30.75 2.02 -14.87
C ALA A 453 -29.70 3.14 -14.90
N VAL A 454 -30.10 4.37 -15.22
CA VAL A 454 -29.21 5.53 -15.28
C VAL A 454 -28.63 5.88 -13.90
N ARG A 455 -29.42 5.78 -12.83
CA ARG A 455 -28.93 6.04 -11.47
C ARG A 455 -27.90 4.99 -11.03
N ILE A 456 -28.08 3.74 -11.42
CA ILE A 456 -27.18 2.63 -11.09
C ILE A 456 -25.85 2.75 -11.85
N TRP A 457 -25.91 3.07 -13.14
CA TRP A 457 -24.74 3.29 -13.99
C TRP A 457 -24.94 4.54 -14.86
N PRO A 458 -24.45 5.70 -14.40
CA PRO A 458 -24.63 6.97 -15.10
C PRO A 458 -24.05 7.01 -16.52
N GLN A 459 -23.07 6.16 -16.82
CA GLN A 459 -22.46 6.04 -18.14
C GLN A 459 -23.26 5.13 -19.11
N ASN A 460 -24.44 4.62 -18.71
CA ASN A 460 -25.30 3.84 -19.60
C ASN A 460 -25.94 4.72 -20.70
N GLY A 461 -25.20 4.96 -21.78
CA GLY A 461 -25.67 5.79 -22.90
C GLY A 461 -26.96 5.26 -23.55
N ARG A 462 -27.15 3.93 -23.57
CA ARG A 462 -28.36 3.30 -24.12
C ARG A 462 -29.60 3.66 -23.31
N ALA A 463 -29.54 3.53 -21.97
CA ALA A 463 -30.65 3.87 -21.10
C ALA A 463 -31.01 5.37 -21.20
N HIS A 464 -30.01 6.25 -21.26
CA HIS A 464 -30.23 7.69 -21.48
C HIS A 464 -30.97 7.97 -22.78
N ASN A 465 -30.50 7.41 -23.89
CA ASN A 465 -31.11 7.62 -25.20
C ASN A 465 -32.54 7.07 -25.28
N GLU A 466 -32.76 5.84 -24.83
CA GLU A 466 -34.09 5.20 -24.85
C GLU A 466 -35.07 5.92 -23.91
N LEU A 467 -34.62 6.37 -22.74
CA LEU A 467 -35.40 7.20 -21.82
C LEU A 467 -35.82 8.53 -22.45
N ALA A 468 -34.88 9.24 -23.09
CA ALA A 468 -35.14 10.51 -23.76
C ALA A 468 -36.18 10.35 -24.88
N GLN A 469 -36.04 9.30 -25.70
CA GLN A 469 -37.01 8.99 -26.76
C GLN A 469 -38.39 8.64 -26.21
N LEU A 470 -38.47 7.89 -25.11
CA LEU A 470 -39.75 7.56 -24.49
C LEU A 470 -40.42 8.80 -23.91
N ARG A 471 -39.67 9.64 -23.20
CA ARG A 471 -40.16 10.92 -22.67
C ARG A 471 -40.66 11.85 -23.78
N ALA A 472 -39.93 11.94 -24.89
CA ALA A 472 -40.34 12.74 -26.04
C ALA A 472 -41.69 12.26 -26.62
N ARG A 473 -41.86 10.94 -26.78
CA ARG A 473 -43.12 10.33 -27.24
C ARG A 473 -44.29 10.59 -26.28
N GLU A 474 -44.06 10.48 -24.98
CA GLU A 474 -45.10 10.67 -23.96
C GLU A 474 -45.40 12.15 -23.68
N SER A 475 -44.49 13.06 -24.03
CA SER A 475 -44.65 14.51 -23.84
C SER A 475 -45.91 15.05 -24.53
N ALA A 476 -46.26 14.53 -25.71
CA ALA A 476 -47.47 14.92 -26.44
C ALA A 476 -48.77 14.59 -25.69
N LYS A 477 -48.75 13.63 -24.76
CA LYS A 477 -49.91 13.21 -23.96
C LYS A 477 -49.98 13.92 -22.60
N VAL A 478 -48.98 14.72 -22.24
CA VAL A 478 -48.92 15.42 -20.95
C VAL A 478 -50.15 16.29 -20.68
N PRO A 479 -50.70 17.08 -21.63
CA PRO A 479 -51.92 17.85 -21.38
C PRO A 479 -53.11 16.97 -20.97
N ARG A 480 -53.23 15.78 -21.57
CA ARG A 480 -54.27 14.81 -21.22
C ARG A 480 -54.06 14.24 -19.82
N TYR A 481 -52.84 13.82 -19.49
CA TYR A 481 -52.50 13.33 -18.15
C TYR A 481 -52.74 14.39 -17.07
N MET A 482 -52.43 15.66 -17.37
CA MET A 482 -52.74 16.80 -16.51
C MET A 482 -54.25 16.96 -16.29
N GLN A 483 -55.04 16.93 -17.36
CA GLN A 483 -56.50 17.02 -17.25
C GLN A 483 -57.10 15.87 -16.44
N GLU A 484 -56.63 14.64 -16.63
CA GLU A 484 -57.04 13.48 -15.85
C GLU A 484 -56.69 13.65 -14.35
N GLY A 485 -55.48 14.15 -14.04
CA GLY A 485 -55.07 14.48 -12.67
C GLY A 485 -55.94 15.56 -12.02
N LEU A 486 -56.24 16.65 -12.75
CA LEU A 486 -57.13 17.71 -12.29
C LEU A 486 -58.55 17.21 -12.04
N ASN A 487 -59.07 16.32 -12.90
CA ASN A 487 -60.37 15.70 -12.69
C ASN A 487 -60.41 14.87 -11.41
N GLN A 488 -59.38 14.07 -11.12
CA GLN A 488 -59.28 13.32 -9.87
C GLN A 488 -59.17 14.26 -8.66
N TYR A 489 -58.37 15.32 -8.78
CA TYR A 489 -58.21 16.33 -7.74
C TYR A 489 -59.54 17.02 -7.40
N ASN A 490 -60.30 17.44 -8.41
CA ASN A 490 -61.59 18.10 -8.25
C ASN A 490 -62.65 17.16 -7.65
N ARG A 491 -62.59 15.86 -7.97
CA ARG A 491 -63.41 14.81 -7.35
C ARG A 491 -62.95 14.44 -5.94
N ARG A 492 -61.92 15.09 -5.40
CA ARG A 492 -61.30 14.81 -4.09
C ARG A 492 -60.66 13.43 -3.97
N ASN A 493 -60.42 12.76 -5.10
CA ASN A 493 -59.68 11.50 -5.17
C ASN A 493 -58.18 11.77 -5.17
N TYR A 494 -57.68 12.34 -4.07
CA TYR A 494 -56.32 12.89 -4.01
C TYR A 494 -55.21 11.86 -4.21
N GLN A 495 -55.44 10.58 -3.85
CA GLN A 495 -54.46 9.51 -4.09
C GLN A 495 -54.25 9.26 -5.60
N ASN A 496 -55.32 9.21 -6.39
CA ASN A 496 -55.22 9.06 -7.85
C ASN A 496 -54.67 10.33 -8.50
N ALA A 497 -55.02 11.51 -7.97
CA ALA A 497 -54.46 12.77 -8.44
C ALA A 497 -52.94 12.83 -8.26
N ILE A 498 -52.42 12.44 -7.08
CA ILE A 498 -50.98 12.30 -6.80
C ILE A 498 -50.31 11.42 -7.86
N GLN A 499 -50.85 10.23 -8.11
CA GLN A 499 -50.28 9.30 -9.09
C GLN A 499 -50.24 9.90 -10.51
N MET A 500 -51.27 10.63 -10.93
CA MET A 500 -51.30 11.28 -12.25
C MET A 500 -50.27 12.41 -12.36
N PHE A 501 -50.14 13.26 -11.34
CA PHE A 501 -49.15 14.33 -11.36
C PHE A 501 -47.71 13.79 -11.27
N GLU A 502 -47.45 12.73 -10.50
CA GLU A 502 -46.17 12.02 -10.53
C GLU A 502 -45.85 11.47 -11.92
N ASN A 503 -46.84 10.87 -12.60
CA ASN A 503 -46.68 10.37 -13.96
C ASN A 503 -46.33 11.48 -14.95
N VAL A 504 -46.93 12.67 -14.81
CA VAL A 504 -46.55 13.86 -15.61
C VAL A 504 -45.09 14.24 -15.33
N LEU A 505 -44.66 14.26 -14.07
CA LEU A 505 -43.29 14.62 -13.69
C LEU A 505 -42.25 13.57 -14.09
N LEU A 506 -42.64 12.30 -14.24
CA LEU A 506 -41.77 11.29 -14.85
C LEU A 506 -41.46 11.61 -16.31
N VAL A 507 -42.46 12.08 -17.05
CA VAL A 507 -42.34 12.44 -18.47
C VAL A 507 -41.62 13.79 -18.63
N ASN A 508 -42.06 14.80 -17.89
CA ASN A 508 -41.50 16.15 -17.88
C ASN A 508 -41.17 16.59 -16.45
N PRO A 509 -39.93 16.35 -15.97
CA PRO A 509 -39.51 16.71 -14.62
C PRO A 509 -39.60 18.21 -14.28
N GLY A 510 -39.64 19.08 -15.30
CA GLY A 510 -39.72 20.53 -15.15
C GLY A 510 -41.15 21.11 -15.19
N HIS A 511 -42.19 20.27 -15.18
CA HIS A 511 -43.58 20.73 -15.36
C HIS A 511 -44.13 21.45 -14.12
N LYS A 512 -44.03 22.78 -14.10
CA LYS A 512 -44.39 23.64 -12.94
C LYS A 512 -45.79 23.37 -12.38
N GLU A 513 -46.80 23.28 -13.25
CA GLU A 513 -48.18 23.10 -12.81
C GLU A 513 -48.41 21.73 -12.15
N ALA A 514 -47.89 20.64 -12.72
CA ALA A 514 -47.93 19.30 -12.13
C ALA A 514 -47.24 19.26 -10.76
N THR A 515 -46.10 19.93 -10.61
CA THR A 515 -45.40 20.06 -9.32
C THR A 515 -46.29 20.73 -8.26
N GLU A 516 -46.96 21.82 -8.63
CA GLU A 516 -47.81 22.55 -7.70
C GLU A 516 -49.06 21.76 -7.33
N TYR A 517 -49.74 21.13 -8.30
CA TYR A 517 -50.90 20.31 -8.01
C TYR A 517 -50.55 19.01 -7.27
N LEU A 518 -49.37 18.44 -7.48
CA LEU A 518 -48.86 17.32 -6.68
C LEU A 518 -48.72 17.74 -5.20
N ARG A 519 -48.09 18.90 -4.96
CA ARG A 519 -47.95 19.48 -3.61
C ARG A 519 -49.31 19.70 -2.95
N LEU A 520 -50.26 20.33 -3.65
CA LEU A 520 -51.62 20.55 -3.17
C LEU A 520 -52.36 19.24 -2.89
N SER A 521 -52.22 18.25 -3.77
CA SER A 521 -52.86 16.94 -3.61
C SER A 521 -52.37 16.22 -2.36
N HIS A 522 -51.06 16.24 -2.06
CA HIS A 522 -50.53 15.71 -0.82
C HIS A 522 -51.08 16.42 0.41
N GLN A 523 -51.14 17.76 0.40
CA GLN A 523 -51.70 18.54 1.51
C GLN A 523 -53.17 18.18 1.77
N LYS A 524 -53.98 18.10 0.72
CA LYS A 524 -55.41 17.75 0.82
C LYS A 524 -55.60 16.29 1.24
N TYR A 525 -54.83 15.35 0.71
CA TYR A 525 -54.84 13.95 1.13
C TYR A 525 -54.54 13.81 2.63
N ALA A 526 -53.46 14.44 3.12
CA ALA A 526 -53.10 14.42 4.53
C ALA A 526 -54.15 15.08 5.44
N ALA A 527 -54.86 16.12 4.96
CA ALA A 527 -55.96 16.73 5.69
C ALA A 527 -57.18 15.79 5.79
N VAL A 528 -57.52 15.08 4.70
CA VAL A 528 -58.60 14.08 4.69
C VAL A 528 -58.30 12.93 5.66
N GLN A 529 -57.08 12.37 5.63
CA GLN A 529 -56.68 11.29 6.55
C GLN A 529 -56.78 11.72 8.03
N ARG A 530 -56.36 12.95 8.36
CA ARG A 530 -56.52 13.51 9.71
C ARG A 530 -57.99 13.62 10.15
N LEU A 531 -58.90 13.98 9.24
CA LEU A 531 -60.33 14.06 9.55
C LEU A 531 -60.98 12.69 9.74
N LEU A 532 -60.59 11.69 8.94
CA LEU A 532 -61.07 10.31 9.09
C LEU A 532 -60.57 9.67 10.39
N ASN A 533 -59.33 9.93 10.78
CA ASN A 533 -58.76 9.45 12.03
C ASN A 533 -59.37 10.12 13.27
N ARG A 534 -59.93 11.33 13.14
CA ARG A 534 -60.68 12.01 14.22
C ARG A 534 -62.12 11.52 14.40
N LYS A 535 -62.68 10.79 13.42
CA LYS A 535 -64.02 10.17 13.51
C LYS A 535 -63.99 8.73 14.01
N SER A 536 -62.79 8.14 14.11
CA SER A 536 -62.55 6.76 14.55
C SER A 536 -62.01 6.67 16.00
N ASN A 537 -61.71 7.81 16.60
CA ASN A 537 -61.60 8.03 18.05
C ASN A 537 -62.84 8.79 18.50
#